data_AF-A0A941FPV0-F1
#
_entry.id   AF-A0A941FPV0-F1
#
_cell.length_a   1.000
_cell.length_b   1.000
_cell.length_c   1.000
_cell.angle_alpha   90.00
_cell.angle_beta   90.00
_cell.angle_gamma   90.00
#
_symmetry.space_group_name_H-M   'P 1'
#
loop_
_entity.id
_entity.type
_entity.pdbx_description
1 polymer ?
#
loop_
_entity_poly.entity_id
_entity_poly.type
_entity_poly.pdbx_seq_one_letter_code
_entity_poly.pdbx_strand_id
1 'polypeptide(L)'
;MEAVADELAEFVINDSINVHSPACIGHLHCPTLIPAVAAEMIIGTLNQSMDSWDQSSAATFVEERLIDWLCSQVGLPEQADGIFTSGGTQSNYMGLLLARTLIASVSGVWMFSSKVCQSRRKNCGSYAPRLPTLRSVNQRHSWGLVNSL
;
A
#
# COMPACT_ATOMS: atom_id res chain seq x y z
N MET A 1 16.72 12.48 -27.54
CA MET A 1 15.67 12.84 -26.56
C MET A 1 14.74 13.87 -27.16
N GLU A 2 15.23 14.94 -27.78
CA GLU A 2 14.40 15.92 -28.50
C GLU A 2 13.54 15.30 -29.61
N ALA A 3 14.12 14.50 -30.51
CA ALA A 3 13.34 13.84 -31.56
C ALA A 3 12.17 12.96 -31.04
N VAL A 4 12.34 12.34 -29.87
CA VAL A 4 11.28 11.53 -29.23
C VAL A 4 10.22 12.44 -28.62
N ALA A 5 10.61 13.58 -28.05
CA ALA A 5 9.68 14.54 -27.50
C ALA A 5 8.82 15.19 -28.60
N ASP A 6 9.41 15.50 -29.76
CA ASP A 6 8.70 16.05 -30.91
C ASP A 6 7.66 15.06 -31.45
N GLU A 7 8.03 13.78 -31.56
CA GLU A 7 7.12 12.70 -31.97
C GLU A 7 5.97 12.53 -30.96
N LEU A 8 6.27 12.54 -29.65
CA LEU A 8 5.25 12.46 -28.60
C LEU A 8 4.30 13.67 -28.63
N ALA A 9 4.82 14.85 -28.93
CA ALA A 9 4.03 16.05 -29.05
C ALA A 9 3.05 15.96 -30.22
N GLU A 10 3.53 15.55 -31.39
CA GLU A 10 2.73 15.42 -32.61
C GLU A 10 1.61 14.37 -32.47
N PHE A 11 1.93 13.18 -31.96
CA PHE A 11 0.99 12.05 -32.01
C PHE A 11 0.17 11.82 -30.74
N VAL A 12 0.59 12.34 -29.58
CA VAL A 12 -0.05 12.01 -28.30
C VAL A 12 -0.48 13.26 -27.54
N ILE A 13 0.42 14.23 -27.34
CA ILE A 13 0.15 15.35 -26.44
C ILE A 13 -0.90 16.30 -27.04
N ASN A 14 -0.77 16.65 -28.32
CA ASN A 14 -1.69 17.60 -28.98
C ASN A 14 -3.15 17.11 -29.03
N ASP A 15 -3.36 15.80 -29.15
CA ASP A 15 -4.68 15.18 -29.20
C ASP A 15 -5.18 14.68 -27.83
N SER A 16 -4.41 14.90 -26.76
CA SER A 16 -4.79 14.47 -25.41
C SER A 16 -5.86 15.37 -24.77
N ILE A 17 -6.67 14.80 -23.89
CA ILE A 17 -7.67 15.57 -23.14
C ILE A 17 -6.96 16.50 -22.16
N ASN A 18 -7.07 17.80 -22.39
CA ASN A 18 -6.53 18.81 -21.49
C ASN A 18 -7.43 19.00 -20.26
N VAL A 19 -7.12 18.29 -19.17
CA VAL A 19 -7.81 18.37 -17.87
C VAL A 19 -7.58 19.68 -17.12
N HIS A 20 -6.63 20.51 -17.55
CA HIS A 20 -6.38 21.84 -16.97
C HIS A 20 -7.25 22.92 -17.61
N SER A 21 -7.87 22.66 -18.75
CA SER A 21 -8.76 23.61 -19.40
C SER A 21 -10.04 23.79 -18.56
N PRO A 22 -10.47 25.05 -18.28
CA PRO A 22 -11.75 25.31 -17.63
C PRO A 22 -12.97 24.76 -18.39
N ALA A 23 -12.82 24.50 -19.69
CA ALA A 23 -13.85 23.93 -20.54
C ALA A 23 -13.84 22.38 -20.56
N CYS A 24 -12.94 21.72 -19.81
CA CYS A 24 -12.89 20.27 -19.75
C CYS A 24 -14.07 19.72 -18.92
N ILE A 25 -14.99 19.00 -19.56
CA ILE A 25 -16.15 18.37 -18.92
C ILE A 25 -15.88 16.86 -18.74
N GLY A 26 -14.72 16.52 -18.17
CA GLY A 26 -14.38 15.12 -17.86
C GLY A 26 -15.23 14.60 -16.69
N HIS A 27 -15.79 13.39 -16.81
CA HIS A 27 -16.73 12.85 -15.81
C HIS A 27 -16.13 12.64 -14.41
N LEU A 28 -14.81 12.43 -14.27
CA LEU A 28 -14.13 12.18 -12.98
C LEU A 28 -12.69 12.71 -12.91
N HIS A 29 -12.21 13.40 -13.95
CA HIS A 29 -10.81 13.79 -14.04
C HIS A 29 -10.63 15.16 -13.39
N CYS A 30 -9.87 15.23 -12.30
CA CYS A 30 -9.44 16.49 -11.72
C CYS A 30 -8.11 16.95 -12.36
N PRO A 31 -7.84 18.25 -12.41
CA PRO A 31 -6.53 18.75 -12.82
C PRO A 31 -5.45 18.20 -11.86
N THR A 32 -4.34 17.74 -12.43
CA THR A 32 -3.22 17.21 -11.65
C THR A 32 -2.61 18.29 -10.76
N LEU A 33 -2.38 17.95 -9.49
CA LEU A 33 -1.72 18.84 -8.54
C LEU A 33 -0.20 18.83 -8.80
N ILE A 34 0.42 20.00 -8.89
CA ILE A 34 1.88 20.16 -8.98
C ILE A 34 2.65 19.33 -7.93
N PRO A 35 2.28 19.31 -6.64
CA PRO A 35 2.98 18.47 -5.66
C PRO A 35 2.85 16.96 -5.95
N ALA A 36 1.75 16.50 -6.56
CA ALA A 36 1.60 15.09 -6.93
C ALA A 36 2.56 14.72 -8.07
N VAL A 37 2.72 15.60 -9.07
CA VAL A 37 3.68 15.40 -10.16
C VAL A 37 5.13 15.37 -9.64
N ALA A 38 5.48 16.26 -8.70
CA ALA A 38 6.79 16.25 -8.07
C ALA A 38 7.03 14.96 -7.25
N ALA A 39 6.02 14.48 -6.53
CA ALA A 39 6.10 13.22 -5.79
C ALA A 39 6.35 12.04 -6.73
N GLU A 40 5.70 11.98 -7.90
CA GLU A 40 5.93 10.88 -8.84
C GLU A 40 7.32 10.89 -9.46
N MET A 41 7.90 12.06 -9.71
CA MET A 41 9.31 12.14 -10.12
C MET A 41 10.23 11.58 -9.05
N ILE A 42 9.97 11.86 -7.76
CA ILE A 42 10.76 11.33 -6.65
C ILE A 42 10.59 9.82 -6.57
N ILE A 43 9.37 9.30 -6.65
CA ILE A 43 9.08 7.86 -6.63
C ILE A 43 9.82 7.14 -7.78
N GLY A 44 9.69 7.64 -9.00
CA GLY A 44 10.37 7.08 -10.17
C GLY A 44 11.90 7.15 -10.08
N THR A 45 12.45 8.22 -9.50
CA THR A 45 13.89 8.38 -9.30
C THR A 45 14.43 7.42 -8.23
N LEU A 46 13.70 7.25 -7.13
CA LEU A 46 14.14 6.41 -6.00
C LEU A 46 13.90 4.92 -6.24
N ASN A 47 12.92 4.57 -7.09
CA ASN A 47 12.60 3.20 -7.53
C ASN A 47 12.64 2.16 -6.38
N GLN A 48 12.05 2.52 -5.23
CA GLN A 48 12.04 1.67 -4.05
C GLN A 48 11.07 0.50 -4.24
N SER A 49 11.53 -0.72 -3.93
CA SER A 49 10.71 -1.92 -3.99
C SER A 49 9.93 -2.08 -2.68
N MET A 50 8.61 -1.89 -2.71
CA MET A 50 7.73 -2.06 -1.54
C MET A 50 7.42 -3.52 -1.17
N ASP A 51 8.26 -4.49 -1.59
CA ASP A 51 8.10 -5.90 -1.22
C ASP A 51 8.50 -6.18 0.24
N SER A 52 9.41 -5.38 0.79
CA SER A 52 9.83 -5.53 2.18
C SER A 52 10.31 -4.22 2.78
N TRP A 53 10.17 -4.11 4.10
CA TRP A 53 10.56 -2.91 4.83
C TRP A 53 12.05 -2.57 4.69
N ASP A 54 12.94 -3.57 4.61
CA ASP A 54 14.37 -3.35 4.40
C ASP A 54 14.70 -2.82 2.99
N GLN A 55 13.81 -3.02 2.01
CA GLN A 55 13.96 -2.52 0.64
C GLN A 55 13.29 -1.16 0.39
N SER A 56 12.39 -0.73 1.28
CA SER A 56 11.57 0.48 1.08
C SER A 56 11.30 1.28 2.37
N SER A 57 12.20 1.18 3.36
CA SER A 57 12.00 1.74 4.70
C SER A 57 11.49 3.19 4.75
N ALA A 58 12.02 4.06 3.87
CA ALA A 58 11.57 5.46 3.78
C ALA A 58 10.13 5.58 3.26
N ALA A 59 9.79 4.83 2.22
CA ALA A 59 8.45 4.87 1.63
C ALA A 59 7.41 4.25 2.57
N THR A 60 7.72 3.11 3.19
CA THR A 60 6.84 2.48 4.18
C THR A 60 6.58 3.39 5.38
N PHE A 61 7.61 4.10 5.86
CA PHE A 61 7.44 5.02 7.00
C PHE A 61 6.53 6.21 6.66
N VAL A 62 6.65 6.76 5.45
CA VAL A 62 5.77 7.85 4.98
C VAL A 62 4.35 7.35 4.81
N GLU A 63 4.15 6.16 4.24
CA GLU A 63 2.84 5.53 4.09
C GLU A 63 2.16 5.33 5.44
N GLU A 64 2.82 4.69 6.41
CA GLU A 64 2.28 4.47 7.76
C GLU A 64 1.82 5.79 8.39
N ARG A 65 2.64 6.84 8.31
CA ARG A 65 2.29 8.14 8.89
C ARG A 65 1.11 8.82 8.20
N LEU A 66 1.01 8.67 6.88
CA LEU A 66 -0.06 9.27 6.10
C LEU A 66 -1.39 8.56 6.35
N ILE A 67 -1.36 7.24 6.52
CA ILE A 67 -2.52 6.44 6.95
C ILE A 67 -2.99 6.86 8.34
N ASP A 68 -2.09 6.92 9.32
CA ASP A 68 -2.43 7.38 10.69
C ASP A 68 -3.09 8.77 10.65
N TRP A 69 -2.54 9.68 9.85
CA TRP A 69 -3.10 11.01 9.66
C TRP A 69 -4.49 10.96 9.01
N LEU A 70 -4.68 10.21 7.91
CA LEU A 70 -5.98 10.05 7.26
C LEU A 70 -7.04 9.44 8.18
N CYS A 71 -6.69 8.38 8.92
CA CYS A 71 -7.58 7.77 9.91
C CYS A 71 -8.03 8.79 10.95
N SER A 72 -7.12 9.66 11.42
CA SER A 72 -7.46 10.74 12.35
C SER A 72 -8.41 11.78 11.72
N GLN A 73 -8.22 12.14 10.45
CA GLN A 73 -9.07 13.13 9.77
C GLN A 73 -10.49 12.62 9.53
N VAL A 74 -10.64 11.32 9.25
CA VAL A 74 -11.95 10.67 9.04
C VAL A 74 -12.64 10.33 10.38
N GLY A 75 -11.93 10.43 11.50
CA GLY A 75 -12.47 10.13 12.83
C GLY A 75 -12.60 8.63 13.11
N LEU A 76 -11.73 7.81 12.52
CA LEU A 76 -11.69 6.37 12.77
C LEU A 76 -11.07 6.05 14.16
N PRO A 77 -11.34 4.86 14.73
CA PRO A 77 -10.74 4.45 16.00
C PRO A 77 -9.21 4.39 15.94
N GLU A 78 -8.52 4.53 17.08
CA GLU A 78 -7.04 4.53 17.16
C GLU A 78 -6.42 3.20 16.68
N GLN A 79 -7.17 2.10 16.78
CA GLN A 79 -6.80 0.78 16.26
C GLN A 79 -7.05 0.59 14.76
N ALA A 80 -7.60 1.59 14.05
CA ALA A 80 -7.75 1.54 12.61
C ALA A 80 -6.39 1.55 11.91
N ASP A 81 -6.34 0.89 10.76
CA ASP A 81 -5.13 0.76 9.94
C ASP A 81 -5.56 0.68 8.47
N GLY A 82 -4.62 0.81 7.55
CA GLY A 82 -4.89 0.86 6.12
C GLY A 82 -3.69 0.48 5.27
N ILE A 83 -3.89 0.50 3.96
CA ILE A 83 -2.83 0.38 2.95
C ILE A 83 -3.27 1.13 1.70
N PHE A 84 -2.35 1.76 0.98
CA PHE A 84 -2.69 2.35 -0.31
C PHE A 84 -2.89 1.26 -1.36
N THR A 85 -3.99 1.38 -2.12
CA THR A 85 -4.26 0.54 -3.29
C THR A 85 -4.23 1.40 -4.55
N SER A 86 -3.94 0.81 -5.71
CA SER A 86 -3.88 1.58 -6.96
C SER A 86 -5.22 2.20 -7.38
N GLY A 87 -6.33 1.65 -6.89
CA GLY A 87 -7.67 2.20 -7.12
C GLY A 87 -8.76 1.49 -6.31
N GLY A 88 -9.99 2.00 -6.44
CA GLY A 88 -11.14 1.56 -5.65
C GLY A 88 -11.54 0.08 -5.87
N THR A 89 -11.31 -0.46 -7.05
CA THR A 89 -11.59 -1.87 -7.34
C THR A 89 -10.73 -2.80 -6.47
N GLN A 90 -9.43 -2.49 -6.33
CA GLN A 90 -8.53 -3.29 -5.50
C GLN A 90 -8.89 -3.19 -4.02
N SER A 91 -9.21 -2.00 -3.51
CA SER A 91 -9.66 -1.84 -2.11
C SER A 91 -10.97 -2.58 -1.83
N ASN A 92 -11.90 -2.60 -2.79
CA ASN A 92 -13.17 -3.33 -2.66
C ASN A 92 -12.93 -4.85 -2.59
N TYR A 93 -12.07 -5.39 -3.46
CA TYR A 93 -11.68 -6.80 -3.39
C TYR A 93 -10.96 -7.13 -2.08
N MET A 94 -10.08 -6.25 -1.61
CA MET A 94 -9.41 -6.42 -0.31
C MET A 94 -10.44 -6.53 0.82
N GLY A 95 -11.43 -5.63 0.87
CA GLY A 95 -12.51 -5.67 1.87
C GLY A 95 -13.32 -6.97 1.81
N LEU A 96 -13.70 -7.43 0.61
CA LEU A 96 -14.43 -8.70 0.43
C LEU A 96 -13.59 -9.91 0.84
N LEU A 97 -12.29 -9.93 0.53
CA LEU A 97 -11.38 -11.01 0.92
C LEU A 97 -11.14 -11.06 2.43
N LEU A 98 -11.03 -9.89 3.08
CA LEU A 98 -10.95 -9.80 4.54
C LEU A 98 -12.25 -10.31 5.18
N ALA A 99 -13.42 -9.86 4.70
CA ALA A 99 -14.71 -10.34 5.20
C ALA A 99 -14.88 -11.86 5.02
N ARG A 100 -14.49 -12.40 3.86
CA ARG A 100 -14.49 -13.84 3.59
C ARG A 100 -13.59 -14.60 4.56
N THR A 101 -12.36 -14.12 4.79
CA THR A 101 -11.41 -14.75 5.70
C THR A 101 -11.91 -14.73 7.15
N LEU A 102 -12.54 -13.63 7.58
CA LEU A 102 -13.15 -13.54 8.90
C LEU A 102 -14.25 -14.58 9.09
N ILE A 103 -15.17 -14.72 8.13
CA ILE A 103 -16.24 -15.74 8.21
C ILE A 103 -15.64 -17.15 8.19
N ALA A 104 -14.70 -17.44 7.30
CA ALA A 104 -14.05 -18.74 7.21
C ALA A 104 -13.33 -19.13 8.53
N SER A 105 -12.70 -18.15 9.18
CA SER A 105 -12.03 -18.36 10.49
C SER A 105 -13.02 -18.74 11.61
N VAL A 106 -14.23 -18.18 11.59
CA VAL A 106 -15.29 -18.49 12.57
C VAL A 106 -15.96 -19.84 12.27
N SER A 107 -16.05 -20.22 10.99
CA SER A 107 -16.62 -21.51 10.56
C SER A 107 -15.63 -22.69 10.65
N GLY A 108 -14.40 -22.47 11.12
CA GLY A 108 -13.37 -23.52 11.25
C GLY A 108 -12.70 -23.92 9.93
N VAL A 109 -12.91 -23.18 8.84
CA VAL A 109 -12.26 -23.40 7.55
C VAL A 109 -11.05 -22.48 7.45
N TRP A 110 -9.86 -23.03 7.71
CA TRP A 110 -8.61 -22.28 7.64
C TRP A 110 -8.15 -22.12 6.19
N MET A 111 -8.17 -20.87 5.72
CA MET A 111 -7.52 -20.50 4.47
C MET A 111 -6.12 -19.98 4.81
N PHE A 112 -5.11 -20.81 4.63
CA PHE A 112 -3.70 -20.45 4.85
C PHE A 112 -3.30 -19.35 3.85
N SER A 113 -3.20 -18.10 4.32
CA SER A 113 -2.42 -17.08 3.60
C SER A 113 -1.00 -17.13 4.16
N SER A 114 -0.15 -17.92 3.51
CA SER A 114 1.27 -17.92 3.82
C SER A 114 1.86 -16.60 3.33
N LYS A 115 2.34 -15.79 4.28
CA LYS A 115 3.08 -14.53 4.12
C LYS A 115 2.23 -13.26 3.95
N VAL A 116 1.92 -12.60 5.07
CA VAL A 116 2.12 -11.14 5.23
C VAL A 116 2.48 -10.88 6.71
N CYS A 117 3.75 -10.99 7.07
CA CYS A 117 4.30 -10.12 8.11
C CYS A 117 5.45 -9.35 7.45
N GLN A 118 5.13 -8.25 6.78
CA GLN A 118 6.10 -7.41 6.07
C GLN A 118 6.36 -6.06 6.77
N SER A 119 5.50 -5.62 7.70
CA SER A 119 5.86 -4.55 8.63
C SER A 119 5.03 -4.58 9.91
N ARG A 120 5.71 -4.84 11.03
CA ARG A 120 5.41 -4.17 12.31
C ARG A 120 6.53 -4.41 13.32
N ARG A 121 7.13 -3.30 13.79
CA ARG A 121 7.83 -3.22 15.08
C ARG A 121 6.87 -3.46 16.27
N LYS A 122 5.55 -3.52 16.03
CA LYS A 122 4.51 -3.93 16.99
C LYS A 122 4.03 -5.36 16.70
N ASN A 123 4.65 -6.36 17.33
CA ASN A 123 4.18 -7.75 17.46
C ASN A 123 3.28 -8.28 16.30
N CYS A 124 3.83 -9.13 15.42
CA CYS A 124 3.06 -9.95 14.45
C CYS A 124 1.95 -10.82 15.12
N GLY A 125 1.77 -10.79 16.44
CA GLY A 125 0.74 -11.54 17.18
C GLY A 125 -0.60 -10.82 17.37
N SER A 126 -0.78 -9.58 16.90
CA SER A 126 -2.00 -8.80 17.20
C SER A 126 -3.13 -8.93 16.18
N TYR A 127 -2.86 -9.47 14.98
CA TYR A 127 -3.87 -9.69 13.93
C TYR A 127 -4.29 -11.16 13.80
N ALA A 128 -3.88 -12.02 14.74
CA ALA A 128 -4.53 -13.30 14.93
C ALA A 128 -5.77 -13.07 15.80
N PRO A 129 -6.98 -13.53 15.41
CA PRO A 129 -8.05 -13.66 16.39
C PRO A 129 -7.49 -14.47 17.56
N ARG A 130 -7.60 -13.91 18.78
CA ARG A 130 -7.09 -14.54 20.01
C ARG A 130 -7.86 -15.85 20.22
N LEU A 131 -7.36 -16.93 19.63
CA LEU A 131 -7.86 -18.27 19.89
C LEU A 131 -7.30 -18.74 21.24
N PRO A 132 -8.10 -19.36 22.12
CA PRO A 132 -7.69 -19.66 23.49
C PRO A 132 -6.57 -20.71 23.67
N THR A 133 -5.93 -21.22 22.62
CA THR A 133 -5.11 -22.44 22.73
C THR A 133 -3.76 -22.46 21.99
N LEU A 134 -3.31 -21.37 21.35
CA LEU A 134 -1.97 -21.36 20.75
C LEU A 134 -0.93 -20.72 21.67
N ARG A 135 -0.16 -21.60 22.32
CA ARG A 135 1.03 -21.29 23.12
C ARG A 135 2.00 -20.43 22.29
N SER A 136 2.40 -19.28 22.82
CA SER A 136 3.34 -18.36 22.19
C SER A 136 4.67 -19.04 21.88
N VAL A 137 4.99 -19.26 20.61
CA VAL A 137 6.38 -19.45 20.18
C VAL A 137 7.00 -18.05 20.13
N ASN A 138 7.78 -17.75 21.16
CA ASN A 138 8.49 -16.49 21.34
C ASN A 138 9.61 -16.39 20.29
N GLN A 139 9.37 -15.69 19.17
CA GLN A 139 10.38 -15.36 18.14
C GLN A 139 11.28 -14.18 18.57
N ARG A 140 11.64 -14.12 19.85
CA ARG A 140 12.78 -13.34 20.34
C ARG A 140 13.90 -14.36 20.54
N HIS A 141 15.09 -14.11 20.00
CA HIS A 141 16.27 -15.00 19.98
C HIS A 141 16.37 -15.96 18.78
N SER A 142 16.54 -15.43 17.57
CA SER A 142 17.36 -16.10 16.55
C SER A 142 17.96 -15.07 15.58
N TRP A 143 18.71 -14.13 16.13
CA TRP A 143 19.78 -13.45 15.40
C TRP A 143 21.07 -13.95 16.05
N GLY A 144 21.58 -15.05 15.51
CA GLY A 144 22.75 -15.73 16.05
C GLY A 144 23.24 -16.77 15.05
N LEU A 145 24.22 -16.36 14.24
CA LEU A 145 25.31 -17.17 13.70
C LEU A 145 25.08 -18.68 13.65
N VAL A 146 24.87 -19.24 12.46
CA VAL A 146 25.45 -20.55 12.12
C VAL A 146 26.00 -20.48 10.70
N ASN A 147 27.25 -20.05 10.61
CA ASN A 147 28.18 -20.50 9.58
C ASN A 147 28.96 -21.67 10.20
N SER A 148 29.31 -22.68 9.38
CA SER A 148 30.17 -23.85 9.69
C SER A 148 29.46 -25.10 10.24
N LEU A 149 28.97 -25.95 9.33
CA LEU A 149 29.52 -27.29 9.01
C LEU A 149 28.75 -27.88 7.82
#